data_AF-A0A942YNA4-F1
#
_entry.id   AF-A0A942YNA4-F1
#
_cell.length_a   1.000
_cell.length_b   1.000
_cell.length_c   1.000
_cell.angle_alpha   90.00
_cell.angle_beta   90.00
_cell.angle_gamma   90.00
#
_symmetry.space_group_name_H-M   'P 1'
#
loop_
_entity.id
_entity.type
_entity.pdbx_description
1 polymer ?
#
loop_
_entity_poly.entity_id
_entity_poly.type
_entity_poly.pdbx_seq_one_letter_code
_entity_poly.pdbx_strand_id
1 'polypeptide(L)'
;MATGAEHMTLEDVSLVGTKITNANLSKLEINGAQMGGAYIHNIGIPKEGDPHYNPETTGQPVRFENCELRGSQISNCDLSNVNIQDCELMGMKINGILVEDLLKNYQISNNRTK
;
A
#
# COMPACT_ATOMS: atom_id res chain seq x y z
N MET A 1 -10.78 25.34 11.54
CA MET A 1 -11.91 24.99 10.66
C MET A 1 -11.35 24.12 9.55
N ALA A 2 -11.80 22.87 9.43
CA ALA A 2 -11.44 22.04 8.29
C ALA A 2 -12.00 22.70 7.02
N THR A 3 -11.14 23.00 6.07
CA THR A 3 -11.51 23.52 4.75
C THR A 3 -11.34 22.37 3.76
N GLY A 4 -12.25 21.39 3.82
CA GLY A 4 -12.14 20.19 2.99
C GLY A 4 -13.49 19.50 2.80
N ALA A 5 -13.61 18.71 1.73
CA ALA A 5 -14.75 17.83 1.54
C ALA A 5 -14.63 16.65 2.51
N GLU A 6 -15.49 16.62 3.54
CA GLU A 6 -15.61 15.49 4.45
C GLU A 6 -16.80 14.62 4.00
N HIS A 7 -16.68 13.29 4.14
CA HIS A 7 -17.74 12.34 3.82
C HIS A 7 -18.24 12.36 2.36
N MET A 8 -17.37 12.74 1.41
CA MET A 8 -17.70 12.70 -0.01
C MET A 8 -17.75 11.26 -0.53
N THR A 9 -18.88 10.87 -1.12
CA THR A 9 -19.04 9.61 -1.86
C THR A 9 -19.06 9.88 -3.36
N LEU A 10 -18.30 9.10 -4.12
CA LEU A 10 -18.20 9.18 -5.57
C LEU A 10 -18.50 7.79 -6.15
N GLU A 11 -19.72 7.61 -6.67
CA GLU A 11 -20.21 6.32 -7.20
C GLU A 11 -20.36 6.42 -8.73
N ASP A 12 -19.86 5.41 -9.45
CA ASP A 12 -19.92 5.31 -10.91
C ASP A 12 -19.38 6.52 -11.69
N VAL A 13 -18.37 7.20 -11.15
CA VAL A 13 -17.71 8.35 -11.79
C VAL A 13 -16.35 8.00 -12.39
N SER A 14 -15.96 8.72 -13.45
CA SER A 14 -14.58 8.71 -13.96
C SER A 14 -13.74 9.78 -13.24
N LEU A 15 -12.63 9.36 -12.64
CA LEU A 15 -11.62 10.25 -12.05
C LEU A 15 -10.32 10.27 -12.87
N VAL A 16 -10.39 9.89 -14.15
CA VAL A 16 -9.21 9.87 -15.04
C VAL A 16 -8.59 11.26 -15.12
N GLY A 17 -7.28 11.34 -14.85
CA GLY A 17 -6.52 12.59 -14.89
C GLY A 17 -6.62 13.46 -13.62
N THR A 18 -7.43 13.07 -12.64
CA THR A 18 -7.51 13.76 -11.35
C THR A 18 -6.21 13.61 -10.56
N LYS A 19 -5.79 14.69 -9.88
CA LYS A 19 -4.64 14.69 -8.97
C LYS A 19 -5.09 15.09 -7.58
N ILE A 20 -4.63 14.34 -6.58
CA ILE A 20 -4.81 14.65 -5.16
C ILE A 20 -3.43 14.94 -4.58
N THR A 21 -3.22 16.15 -4.05
CA THR A 21 -1.93 16.61 -3.52
C THR A 21 -2.13 17.30 -2.18
N ASN A 22 -1.25 17.04 -1.21
CA ASN A 22 -1.30 17.63 0.14
C ASN A 22 -2.67 17.46 0.83
N ALA A 23 -3.28 16.28 0.65
CA ALA A 23 -4.58 15.95 1.22
C ALA A 23 -4.43 14.96 2.37
N ASN A 24 -5.32 15.05 3.36
CA ASN A 24 -5.50 13.99 4.34
C ASN A 24 -6.36 12.88 3.72
N LEU A 25 -5.75 11.71 3.49
CA LEU A 25 -6.40 10.51 2.95
C LEU A 25 -6.69 9.45 4.02
N SER A 26 -6.57 9.80 5.30
CA SER A 26 -6.90 8.88 6.38
C SER A 26 -8.34 8.38 6.23
N LYS A 27 -8.52 7.05 6.32
CA LYS A 27 -9.81 6.36 6.12
C LYS A 27 -10.39 6.48 4.69
N LEU A 28 -9.61 6.87 3.68
CA LEU A 28 -10.05 6.77 2.29
C LEU A 28 -10.30 5.29 1.93
N GLU A 29 -11.46 5.02 1.33
CA GLU A 29 -11.78 3.73 0.73
C GLU A 29 -11.81 3.87 -0.80
N ILE A 30 -11.11 2.98 -1.50
CA ILE A 30 -11.19 2.81 -2.96
C ILE A 30 -11.60 1.36 -3.21
N ASN A 31 -12.85 1.15 -3.60
CA ASN A 31 -13.44 -0.17 -3.77
C ASN A 31 -13.96 -0.34 -5.21
N GLY A 32 -13.67 -1.49 -5.84
CA GLY A 32 -14.12 -1.80 -7.20
C GLY A 32 -13.51 -0.94 -8.31
N ALA A 33 -12.49 -0.12 -8.02
CA ALA A 33 -11.92 0.82 -8.98
C ALA A 33 -10.83 0.20 -9.86
N GLN A 34 -10.77 0.63 -11.12
CA GLN A 34 -9.62 0.36 -12.00
C GLN A 34 -8.45 1.27 -11.59
N MET A 35 -7.32 0.68 -11.18
CA MET A 35 -6.13 1.42 -10.73
C MET A 35 -4.90 1.24 -11.64
N GLY A 36 -5.05 0.59 -12.78
CA GLY A 36 -3.96 0.41 -13.74
C GLY A 36 -3.46 1.77 -14.25
N GLY A 37 -2.18 2.05 -14.04
CA GLY A 37 -1.55 3.32 -14.35
C GLY A 37 -1.64 4.37 -13.24
N ALA A 38 -2.27 4.08 -12.10
CA ALA A 38 -2.28 4.99 -10.96
C ALA A 38 -0.85 5.21 -10.42
N TYR A 39 -0.52 6.46 -10.09
CA TYR A 39 0.78 6.83 -9.53
C TYR A 39 0.58 7.38 -8.12
N ILE A 40 0.84 6.51 -7.13
CA ILE A 40 0.71 6.83 -5.71
C ILE A 40 2.12 6.99 -5.13
N HIS A 41 2.49 8.21 -4.77
CA HIS A 41 3.84 8.54 -4.34
C HIS A 41 3.82 9.63 -3.26
N ASN A 42 4.86 9.67 -2.43
CA ASN A 42 4.98 10.61 -1.31
C ASN A 42 3.79 10.57 -0.36
N ILE A 43 3.21 9.39 -0.16
CA ILE A 43 2.15 9.11 0.81
C ILE A 43 2.76 8.46 2.04
N GLY A 44 2.22 8.77 3.21
CA GLY A 44 2.62 8.18 4.47
C GLY A 44 1.61 8.45 5.58
N ILE A 45 1.80 7.80 6.73
CA ILE A 45 1.03 8.07 7.94
C ILE A 45 1.58 9.35 8.58
N PRO A 46 0.77 10.39 8.77
CA PRO A 46 1.20 11.61 9.45
C PRO A 46 1.73 11.30 10.86
N LYS A 47 2.86 11.91 11.22
CA LYS A 47 3.49 11.80 12.54
C LYS A 47 3.03 12.94 13.44
N GLU A 48 3.18 12.76 14.75
CA GLU A 48 2.87 13.82 15.72
C GLU A 48 3.67 15.09 15.37
N GLY A 49 2.96 16.21 15.25
CA GLY A 49 3.51 17.50 14.80
C GLY A 49 3.28 17.81 13.32
N ASP A 50 2.86 16.85 12.49
CA ASP A 50 2.50 17.13 11.09
C ASP A 50 1.16 17.89 10.99
N PRO A 51 0.97 18.78 9.99
CA PRO A 51 -0.28 19.54 9.80
C PRO A 51 -1.53 18.67 9.62
N HIS A 52 -1.36 17.44 9.16
CA HIS A 52 -2.43 16.47 8.93
C HIS A 52 -2.46 15.35 9.98
N TYR A 53 -1.71 15.50 11.09
CA TYR A 53 -1.71 14.56 12.18
C TYR A 53 -3.11 14.42 12.77
N ASN A 54 -3.59 13.18 12.87
CA ASN A 54 -4.83 12.86 13.56
C ASN A 54 -4.61 11.62 14.43
N PRO A 55 -4.62 11.77 15.77
CA PRO A 55 -4.35 10.68 16.72
C PRO A 55 -5.31 9.50 16.55
N GLU A 56 -6.53 9.72 16.06
CA GLU A 56 -7.53 8.66 15.81
C GLU A 56 -7.19 7.76 14.61
N THR A 57 -6.28 8.22 13.74
CA THR A 57 -5.83 7.48 12.55
C THR A 57 -4.34 7.18 12.56
N THR A 58 -3.63 7.71 13.55
CA THR A 58 -2.21 7.46 13.76
C THR A 58 -1.96 5.97 13.92
N GLY A 59 -0.99 5.46 13.16
CA GLY A 59 -0.60 4.06 13.20
C GLY A 59 -1.52 3.10 12.46
N GLN A 60 -2.60 3.57 11.82
CA GLN A 60 -3.40 2.72 10.94
C GLN A 60 -2.63 2.50 9.62
N PRO A 61 -2.17 1.27 9.33
CA PRO A 61 -1.44 1.00 8.10
C PRO A 61 -2.36 1.10 6.89
N VAL A 62 -1.77 1.43 5.73
CA VAL A 62 -2.46 1.27 4.44
C VAL A 62 -2.65 -0.22 4.17
N ARG A 63 -3.84 -0.61 3.71
CA ARG A 63 -4.19 -2.00 3.39
C ARG A 63 -4.47 -2.15 1.91
N PHE A 64 -3.98 -3.24 1.33
CA PHE A 64 -4.32 -3.70 -0.01
C PHE A 64 -4.90 -5.11 0.11
N GLU A 65 -6.16 -5.28 -0.25
CA GLU A 65 -6.88 -6.54 -0.11
C GLU A 65 -7.57 -6.85 -1.43
N ASN A 66 -7.41 -8.09 -1.91
CA ASN A 66 -7.99 -8.53 -3.19
C ASN A 66 -7.63 -7.62 -4.38
N CYS A 67 -6.44 -7.00 -4.36
CA CYS A 67 -5.97 -6.11 -5.41
C CYS A 67 -5.10 -6.85 -6.43
N GLU A 68 -5.24 -6.50 -7.71
CA GLU A 68 -4.31 -6.95 -8.75
C GLU A 68 -3.13 -5.98 -8.87
N LEU A 69 -1.95 -6.40 -8.40
CA LEU A 69 -0.73 -5.59 -8.40
C LEU A 69 0.37 -6.18 -9.31
N ARG A 70 -0.01 -7.01 -10.29
CA ARG A 70 0.93 -7.68 -11.19
C ARG A 70 1.77 -6.65 -11.96
N GLY A 71 3.08 -6.82 -11.94
CA GLY A 71 4.02 -5.92 -12.63
C GLY A 71 4.23 -4.56 -11.96
N SER A 72 3.57 -4.29 -10.83
CA SER A 72 3.79 -3.06 -10.05
C SER A 72 5.20 -3.02 -9.45
N GLN A 73 5.68 -1.81 -9.18
CA GLN A 73 6.95 -1.56 -8.52
C GLN A 73 6.73 -0.82 -7.21
N ILE A 74 7.35 -1.31 -6.14
CA ILE A 74 7.40 -0.65 -4.84
C ILE A 74 8.87 -0.31 -4.60
N SER A 75 9.22 0.98 -4.63
CA SER A 75 10.60 1.44 -4.55
C SER A 75 10.71 2.65 -3.63
N ASN A 76 11.80 2.73 -2.87
CA ASN A 76 12.04 3.81 -1.91
C ASN A 76 10.91 3.97 -0.87
N CYS A 77 10.30 2.86 -0.46
CA CYS A 77 9.26 2.82 0.57
C CYS A 77 9.81 2.20 1.86
N ASP A 78 9.34 2.69 3.00
CA ASP A 78 9.48 1.95 4.26
C ASP A 78 8.47 0.80 4.26
N LEU A 79 8.97 -0.43 4.24
CA LEU A 79 8.18 -1.67 4.26
C LEU A 79 8.27 -2.39 5.60
N SER A 80 8.76 -1.70 6.64
CA SER A 80 8.83 -2.25 7.99
C SER A 80 7.46 -2.71 8.46
N ASN A 81 7.38 -3.94 8.97
CA ASN A 81 6.15 -4.58 9.44
C ASN A 81 5.06 -4.81 8.38
N VAL A 82 5.38 -4.71 7.08
CA VAL A 82 4.46 -5.15 6.03
C VAL A 82 4.31 -6.66 6.09
N ASN A 83 3.07 -7.12 6.16
CA ASN A 83 2.72 -8.53 6.08
C ASN A 83 2.14 -8.85 4.70
N ILE A 84 2.72 -9.84 4.02
CA ILE A 84 2.23 -10.37 2.74
C ILE A 84 1.74 -11.79 3.00
N GLN A 85 0.43 -11.97 2.99
CA GLN A 85 -0.23 -13.23 3.29
C GLN A 85 -1.25 -13.56 2.21
N ASP A 86 -1.43 -14.85 1.93
CA ASP A 86 -2.43 -15.36 0.98
C ASP A 86 -2.38 -14.69 -0.41
N CYS A 87 -1.18 -14.28 -0.85
CA CYS A 87 -0.93 -13.64 -2.13
C CYS A 87 -0.26 -14.62 -3.11
N GLU A 88 -0.53 -14.44 -4.40
CA GLU A 88 0.30 -15.05 -5.46
C GLU A 88 1.65 -14.33 -5.52
N LEU A 89 2.75 -15.09 -5.39
CA LEU A 89 4.12 -14.55 -5.29
C LEU A 89 4.97 -14.87 -6.52
N MET A 90 4.43 -15.58 -7.52
CA MET A 90 5.16 -15.94 -8.72
C MET A 90 5.82 -14.73 -9.38
N GLY A 91 7.15 -14.80 -9.53
CA GLY A 91 7.94 -13.72 -10.13
C GLY A 91 8.15 -12.47 -9.25
N MET A 92 7.61 -12.44 -8.03
CA MET A 92 7.84 -11.34 -7.07
C MET A 92 9.33 -11.28 -6.70
N LYS A 93 9.87 -10.06 -6.63
CA LYS A 93 11.27 -9.82 -6.26
C LYS A 93 11.40 -8.87 -5.08
N ILE A 94 12.32 -9.18 -4.16
CA ILE A 94 12.80 -8.27 -3.11
C ILE A 94 14.26 -7.97 -3.40
N ASN A 95 14.58 -6.69 -3.63
CA ASN A 95 15.93 -6.24 -4.01
C ASN A 95 16.54 -7.04 -5.18
N GLY A 96 15.71 -7.38 -6.17
CA GLY A 96 16.09 -8.14 -7.36
C GLY A 96 16.11 -9.67 -7.19
N ILE A 97 15.95 -10.19 -5.97
CA ILE A 97 15.96 -11.63 -5.68
C ILE A 97 14.53 -12.18 -5.70
N LEU A 98 14.32 -13.32 -6.37
CA LEU A 98 13.02 -13.97 -6.41
C LEU A 98 12.60 -14.46 -5.02
N VAL A 99 11.38 -14.14 -4.61
CA VAL A 99 10.84 -14.55 -3.31
C VAL A 99 10.71 -16.07 -3.20
N GLU A 100 10.36 -16.75 -4.30
CA GLU A 100 10.30 -18.21 -4.35
C GLU A 100 11.65 -18.86 -4.02
N ASP A 101 12.77 -18.29 -4.50
CA ASP A 101 14.12 -18.76 -4.20
C ASP A 101 14.48 -18.53 -2.71
N LEU A 102 14.10 -17.37 -2.16
CA LEU A 102 14.30 -17.08 -0.73
C LEU A 102 13.55 -18.08 0.15
N LEU A 103 12.28 -18.36 -0.15
CA LEU A 103 11.46 -19.30 0.60
C LEU A 103 11.99 -20.74 0.49
N LYS A 104 12.40 -21.16 -0.71
CA LYS A 104 13.02 -22.46 -0.93
C LYS A 104 14.29 -22.63 -0.11
N ASN A 105 15.15 -21.61 -0.10
CA ASN A 105 16.38 -21.64 0.69
C ASN A 105 16.11 -21.70 2.19
N TYR A 106 15.12 -20.94 2.69
CA TYR A 106 14.70 -20.98 4.10
C TYR A 106 14.17 -22.37 4.52
N GLN A 107 13.38 -23.02 3.67
CA GLN A 107 12.90 -24.38 3.93
C GLN A 107 14.06 -25.38 3.98
N ILE A 108 15.04 -25.29 3.06
CA ILE A 108 16.22 -26.15 3.05
C ILE A 108 17.06 -25.94 4.32
N SER A 109 17.31 -24.69 4.73
CA SER A 109 18.08 -24.41 5.95
C SER A 109 17.42 -24.96 7.19
N ASN A 110 16.09 -24.81 7.31
CA ASN A 110 15.35 -25.30 8.47
C ASN A 110 15.26 -26.84 8.54
N ASN A 111 15.29 -27.50 7.39
CA ASN A 111 15.32 -28.97 7.32
C ASN A 111 16.70 -29.55 7.64
N ARG A 112 17.78 -28.77 7.55
CA ARG A 112 19.15 -29.19 7.94
C ARG A 112 19.42 -29.04 9.44
N THR A 113 18.64 -28.21 10.13
CA THR A 113 18.77 -27.95 11.57
C THR A 113 17.84 -28.82 12.43
N LYS A 114 17.01 -29.67 11.80
CA LYS A 114 16.24 -30.73 12.45
C LYS A 114 16.94 -32.06 12.25
#